data_AF-A0A0D0VS88-F1
#
_entry.id   AF-A0A0D0VS88-F1
#
_cell.length_a   1.000
_cell.length_b   1.000
_cell.length_c   1.000
_cell.angle_alpha   90.00
_cell.angle_beta   90.00
_cell.angle_gamma   90.00
#
_symmetry.space_group_name_H-M   'P 1'
#
loop_
_entity.id
_entity.type
_entity.pdbx_description
1 polymer ?
#
loop_
_entity_poly.entity_id
_entity_poly.type
_entity_poly.pdbx_seq_one_letter_code
_entity_poly.pdbx_strand_id
1 'polypeptide(L)'
;MPRKQTPQQSYAPPLPQSHNLVQLGAPQGSNNFLCRDALGEERLVEISKPLKRMKGLIVMRGDYAVIRLFPIVPEENSKLVGEIVYILEKGDVKEWKRAGEW
;
A
#
# COMPACT_ATOMS: atom_id res chain seq x y z
N MET A 1 -13.94 -5.72 -28.21
CA MET A 1 -14.44 -4.69 -27.26
C MET A 1 -13.27 -4.19 -26.45
N PRO A 2 -12.97 -2.89 -26.41
CA PRO A 2 -11.91 -2.37 -25.54
C PRO A 2 -12.34 -2.61 -24.09
N ARG A 3 -11.52 -3.36 -23.36
CA ARG A 3 -11.72 -3.63 -21.93
C ARG A 3 -11.74 -2.27 -21.24
N LYS A 4 -12.91 -1.84 -20.73
CA LYS A 4 -13.01 -0.65 -19.87
C LYS A 4 -12.01 -0.85 -18.75
N GLN A 5 -10.88 -0.16 -18.82
CA GLN A 5 -9.93 -0.12 -17.72
C GLN A 5 -10.70 0.49 -16.57
N THR A 6 -10.95 -0.31 -15.53
CA THR A 6 -11.48 0.20 -14.26
C THR A 6 -10.61 1.40 -13.90
N PRO A 7 -11.18 2.57 -13.56
CA PRO A 7 -10.37 3.72 -13.19
C PRO A 7 -9.41 3.27 -12.09
N GLN A 8 -8.11 3.26 -12.39
CA GLN A 8 -7.09 3.07 -11.37
C GLN A 8 -7.30 4.21 -10.38
N GLN A 9 -7.66 3.89 -9.15
CA GLN A 9 -7.63 4.87 -8.07
C GLN A 9 -6.19 5.36 -7.98
N SER A 10 -5.93 6.57 -8.45
CA SER A 10 -4.64 7.23 -8.29
C SER A 10 -4.58 7.80 -6.88
N TYR A 11 -3.59 7.37 -6.10
CA TYR A 11 -3.29 7.91 -4.78
C TYR A 11 -2.16 8.93 -4.91
N ALA A 12 -2.44 10.04 -5.61
CA ALA A 12 -1.55 11.19 -5.66
C ALA A 12 -1.53 11.92 -4.30
N PRO A 13 -0.43 12.61 -3.95
CA PRO A 13 -0.36 13.40 -2.73
C PRO A 13 -1.31 14.61 -2.78
N PRO A 14 -1.87 15.07 -1.64
CA PRO A 14 -1.69 14.53 -0.29
C PRO A 14 -2.59 13.31 -0.01
N LEU A 15 -2.08 12.35 0.77
CA LEU A 15 -2.86 11.19 1.19
C LEU A 15 -3.88 11.55 2.28
N PRO A 16 -5.00 10.80 2.38
CA PRO A 16 -5.87 10.84 3.55
C PRO A 16 -5.10 10.44 4.82
N GLN A 17 -5.46 10.99 5.99
CA GLN A 17 -4.76 10.73 7.27
C GLN A 17 -4.64 9.25 7.65
N SER A 18 -5.57 8.41 7.20
CA SER A 18 -5.56 6.96 7.44
C SER A 18 -4.64 6.19 6.50
N HIS A 19 -4.00 6.86 5.54
CA HIS A 19 -3.18 6.26 4.52
C HIS A 19 -1.73 6.69 4.67
N ASN A 20 -0.81 5.77 4.37
CA ASN A 20 0.62 6.05 4.37
C ASN A 20 1.27 5.48 3.11
N LEU A 21 2.24 6.23 2.59
CA LEU A 21 3.17 5.72 1.61
C LEU A 21 4.22 4.84 2.31
N VAL A 22 4.43 3.65 1.80
CA VAL A 22 5.39 2.68 2.36
C VAL A 22 6.17 1.98 1.26
N GLN A 23 7.36 1.50 1.63
CA GLN A 23 8.10 0.52 0.83
C GLN A 23 7.83 -0.88 1.38
N LEU A 24 7.46 -1.81 0.49
CA LEU A 24 7.24 -3.21 0.86
C LEU A 24 8.57 -3.92 1.11
N GLY A 25 8.66 -4.54 2.27
CA GLY A 25 9.74 -5.41 2.71
C GLY A 25 9.52 -6.86 2.30
N ALA A 26 10.04 -7.78 3.12
CA ALA A 26 9.92 -9.21 2.83
C ALA A 26 8.48 -9.72 3.04
N PRO A 27 7.95 -10.55 2.11
CA PRO A 27 6.69 -11.23 2.31
C PRO A 27 6.76 -12.15 3.54
N GLN A 28 5.73 -12.13 4.38
CA GLN A 28 5.63 -12.93 5.61
C GLN A 28 4.76 -14.18 5.44
N GLY A 29 4.24 -14.43 4.23
CA GLY A 29 3.25 -15.48 3.98
C GLY A 29 1.82 -15.02 4.24
N SER A 30 0.84 -15.82 3.84
CA SER A 30 -0.60 -15.53 4.01
C SER A 30 -1.07 -14.18 3.44
N ASN A 31 -0.38 -13.66 2.41
CA ASN A 31 -0.57 -12.32 1.83
C ASN A 31 -0.20 -11.15 2.74
N ASN A 32 0.63 -11.40 3.76
CA ASN A 32 1.17 -10.37 4.64
C ASN A 32 2.56 -9.94 4.16
N PHE A 33 2.85 -8.65 4.34
CA PHE A 33 4.13 -8.04 4.03
C PHE A 33 4.57 -7.19 5.21
N LEU A 34 5.87 -7.23 5.51
CA LEU A 34 6.48 -6.14 6.26
C LEU A 34 6.55 -4.93 5.33
N CYS A 35 6.36 -3.73 5.86
CA CYS A 35 6.55 -2.49 5.13
C CYS A 35 7.22 -1.46 6.02
N ARG A 36 7.91 -0.51 5.40
CA ARG A 36 8.54 0.62 6.08
C ARG A 36 7.93 1.92 5.59
N ASP A 37 7.51 2.77 6.51
CA ASP A 37 7.05 4.11 6.18
C ASP A 37 8.23 5.09 6.01
N ALA A 38 7.93 6.35 5.69
CA ALA A 38 8.92 7.41 5.54
C ALA A 38 9.69 7.72 6.84
N LEU A 39 9.14 7.33 8.00
CA LEU A 39 9.79 7.48 9.31
C LEU A 39 10.70 6.28 9.64
N GLY A 40 10.70 5.24 8.81
CA GLY A 40 11.46 4.03 8.99
C GLY A 40 10.79 3.02 9.94
N GLU A 41 9.54 3.24 10.36
CA GLU A 41 8.82 2.30 11.20
C GLU A 41 8.43 1.06 10.40
N GLU A 42 8.76 -0.11 10.94
CA GLU A 42 8.41 -1.38 10.32
C GLU A 42 7.05 -1.86 10.80
N ARG A 43 6.15 -2.12 9.86
CA ARG A 43 4.74 -2.47 10.10
C ARG A 43 4.37 -3.73 9.34
N LEU A 44 3.48 -4.54 9.89
CA LEU A 44 2.91 -5.71 9.20
C LEU A 44 1.55 -5.35 8.60
N VAL A 45 1.42 -5.53 7.29
CA VAL A 45 0.20 -5.21 6.54
C VAL A 45 -0.23 -6.39 5.67
N GLU A 46 -1.50 -6.48 5.35
CA GLU A 46 -2.03 -7.51 4.45
C GLU A 46 -2.43 -6.94 3.10
N ILE A 47 -2.38 -7.74 2.02
CA ILE A 47 -2.95 -7.30 0.75
C ILE A 47 -4.49 -7.20 0.88
N SER A 48 -5.06 -6.05 0.53
CA SER A 48 -6.52 -5.87 0.56
C SER A 48 -7.25 -6.85 -0.37
N LYS A 49 -8.51 -7.16 -0.04
CA LYS A 49 -9.34 -8.07 -0.84
C LYS A 49 -9.48 -7.64 -2.31
N PRO A 50 -9.64 -6.34 -2.65
CA PRO A 50 -9.68 -5.89 -4.04
C PRO A 50 -8.37 -6.18 -4.80
N LEU A 51 -7.21 -5.89 -4.20
CA LEU A 51 -5.91 -6.15 -4.82
C LEU A 51 -5.68 -7.66 -5.04
N LYS A 52 -6.06 -8.51 -4.07
CA LYS A 52 -6.00 -9.98 -4.20
C LYS A 52 -6.80 -10.50 -5.42
N ARG A 53 -7.84 -9.78 -5.86
CA ARG A 53 -8.69 -10.15 -7.01
C ARG A 53 -8.20 -9.58 -8.33
N MET A 54 -7.22 -8.67 -8.31
CA MET A 54 -6.72 -8.00 -9.51
C MET A 54 -5.83 -8.94 -10.31
N LYS A 55 -6.38 -9.50 -11.41
CA LYS A 55 -5.64 -10.44 -12.26
C LYS A 55 -4.38 -9.79 -12.84
N GLY A 56 -3.23 -10.45 -12.63
CA GLY A 56 -1.95 -10.04 -13.18
C GLY A 56 -1.15 -9.08 -12.28
N LEU A 57 -1.71 -8.65 -11.15
CA LEU A 57 -0.95 -7.90 -10.16
C LEU A 57 -0.07 -8.86 -9.35
N ILE A 58 1.24 -8.63 -9.34
CA ILE A 58 2.20 -9.34 -8.50
C ILE A 58 2.80 -8.30 -7.55
N VAL A 59 2.59 -8.50 -6.26
CA VAL A 59 3.14 -7.64 -5.21
C VAL A 59 4.48 -8.23 -4.77
N MET A 60 5.55 -7.44 -4.86
CA MET A 60 6.91 -7.89 -4.59
C MET A 60 7.60 -7.04 -3.53
N ARG A 61 8.68 -7.58 -2.97
CA ARG A 61 9.60 -6.82 -2.11
C ARG A 61 10.21 -5.67 -2.92
N GLY A 62 10.24 -4.48 -2.33
CA GLY A 62 10.80 -3.27 -2.91
C GLY A 62 9.77 -2.40 -3.63
N ASP A 63 8.56 -2.91 -3.87
CA ASP A 63 7.47 -2.12 -4.42
C ASP A 63 7.09 -1.00 -3.45
N TYR A 64 6.74 0.15 -4.00
CA TYR A 64 6.14 1.23 -3.22
C TYR A 64 4.63 1.07 -3.25
N ALA A 65 3.99 1.29 -2.11
CA ALA A 65 2.58 1.03 -1.95
C ALA A 65 1.94 2.08 -1.04
N VAL A 66 0.63 2.25 -1.19
CA VAL A 66 -0.20 2.95 -0.22
C VAL A 66 -0.89 1.91 0.65
N ILE A 67 -0.71 2.05 1.96
CA ILE A 67 -1.44 1.27 2.95
C ILE A 67 -2.53 2.12 3.58
N ARG A 68 -3.60 1.47 4.00
CA ARG A 68 -4.63 2.04 4.87
C ARG A 68 -4.49 1.41 6.25
N LEU A 69 -4.25 2.23 7.26
CA LEU A 69 -4.18 1.78 8.64
C LEU A 69 -5.57 1.43 9.17
N PHE A 70 -5.65 0.36 9.96
CA PHE A 70 -6.86 0.06 10.73
C PHE A 70 -6.99 1.04 11.91
N PRO A 71 -8.23 1.39 12.31
CA PRO A 71 -8.43 2.16 13.53
C PRO A 71 -7.83 1.41 14.72
N ILE A 72 -7.04 2.11 15.53
CA ILE A 72 -6.41 1.53 16.72
C ILE A 72 -7.52 1.23 17.72
N VAL A 73 -7.82 -0.05 17.92
CA VAL A 73 -8.72 -0.51 18.98
C VAL A 73 -7.84 -0.90 20.18
N PRO A 74 -7.95 -0.21 21.33
CA PRO A 74 -7.03 -0.39 22.47
C PRO A 74 -6.94 -1.82 23.03
N GLU A 75 -7.94 -2.67 22.74
CA GLU A 75 -8.07 -4.02 23.28
C GLU A 75 -7.48 -5.10 22.36
N GLU A 76 -7.16 -4.78 21.10
CA GLU A 76 -6.57 -5.72 20.15
C GLU A 76 -5.07 -5.43 19.94
N ASN A 77 -4.22 -6.22 20.59
CA ASN A 77 -2.78 -6.30 20.30
C ASN A 77 -2.52 -7.05 18.97
N SER A 78 -3.21 -6.64 17.91
CA SER A 78 -3.07 -7.21 16.58
C SER A 78 -1.79 -6.69 15.94
N LYS A 79 -0.84 -7.59 15.66
CA LYS A 79 0.41 -7.26 14.93
C LYS A 79 0.14 -6.69 13.53
N LEU A 80 -1.03 -7.00 12.95
CA LEU A 80 -1.50 -6.52 11.66
C LEU A 80 -2.11 -5.13 11.82
N VAL A 81 -1.46 -4.11 11.25
CA VAL A 81 -1.84 -2.70 11.48
C VAL A 81 -2.63 -2.07 10.33
N GLY A 82 -2.81 -2.79 9.23
CA GLY A 82 -3.53 -2.26 8.08
C GLY A 82 -3.50 -3.16 6.85
N GLU A 83 -4.01 -2.62 5.74
CA GLU A 83 -4.06 -3.29 4.45
C GLU A 83 -3.39 -2.45 3.34
N ILE A 84 -2.76 -3.13 2.39
CA ILE A 84 -2.24 -2.54 1.15
C ILE A 84 -3.44 -2.30 0.23
N VAL A 85 -3.69 -1.04 -0.11
CA VAL A 85 -4.81 -0.63 -0.95
C VAL A 85 -4.40 -0.29 -2.37
N TYR A 86 -3.12 0.06 -2.58
CA TYR A 86 -2.60 0.42 -3.88
C TYR A 86 -1.10 0.13 -4.00
N ILE A 87 -0.65 -0.30 -5.18
CA ILE A 87 0.78 -0.44 -5.53
C ILE A 87 1.11 0.67 -6.51
N LEU A 88 2.13 1.47 -6.19
CA LEU A 88 2.55 2.59 -7.03
C LEU A 88 3.18 2.08 -8.33
N GLU A 89 2.82 2.74 -9.41
CA GLU A 89 3.49 2.60 -10.69
C GLU A 89 4.63 3.61 -10.84
N LYS A 90 5.42 3.46 -11.91
CA LYS A 90 6.52 4.39 -12.22
C LYS A 90 6.06 5.83 -12.40
N GLY A 91 4.82 6.04 -12.84
CA GLY A 91 4.20 7.37 -12.98
C GLY A 91 3.98 8.02 -11.62
N ASP A 92 3.37 7.30 -10.69
CA ASP A 92 3.08 7.78 -9.34
C ASP A 92 4.38 8.15 -8.61
N VAL A 93 5.41 7.30 -8.66
CA VAL A 93 6.70 7.58 -8.01
C VAL A 93 7.30 8.92 -8.47
N LYS A 94 7.12 9.28 -9.75
CA LYS A 94 7.59 10.58 -10.27
C LYS A 94 6.75 11.73 -9.73
N GLU A 95 5.44 11.56 -9.66
CA GLU A 95 4.53 12.57 -9.14
C GLU A 95 4.78 12.85 -7.66
N TRP A 96 4.94 11.79 -6.87
CA TRP A 96 5.28 11.87 -5.45
C TRP A 96 6.61 12.58 -5.20
N LYS A 97 7.67 12.24 -5.94
CA LYS A 97 8.96 12.94 -5.87
C LYS A 97 8.86 14.41 -6.29
N ARG A 98 8.03 14.73 -7.29
CA ARG A 98 7.80 16.11 -7.75
C ARG A 98 7.07 16.94 -6.69
N ALA A 99 6.15 16.33 -5.97
CA ALA A 99 5.40 16.98 -4.89
C ALA A 99 6.25 17.22 -3.63
N GLY A 100 7.38 16.52 -3.47
CA GLY A 100 8.25 16.63 -2.30
C GLY A 100 7.77 15.83 -1.08
N GLU A 101 6.76 14.98 -1.25
CA GLU A 101 6.11 14.17 -0.20
C GLU A 101 6.61 12.70 -0.21
N TRP A 102 7.84 12.46 -0.68
CA TRP A 102 8.41 11.13 -0.92
C TRP A 102 9.17 10.57 0.28
#